data_AF-A0A1V5NX79-F1
#
_entry.id   AF-A0A1V5NX79-F1
#
_cell.length_a   1.000
_cell.length_b   1.000
_cell.length_c   1.000
_cell.angle_alpha   90.00
_cell.angle_beta   90.00
_cell.angle_gamma   90.00
#
_symmetry.space_group_name_H-M   'P 1'
#
loop_
_entity.id
_entity.type
_entity.pdbx_description
1 polymer ?
#
loop_
_entity_poly.entity_id
_entity_poly.type
_entity_poly.pdbx_seq_one_letter_code
_entity_poly.pdbx_strand_id
1 'polypeptide(L)' 'MTQLTEMELFQLGEQLRTEALAISKNMTYARETTDPKLQQLYTKVADRHRGHYEILMRNAQNFAQQRQF' A
#
# COMPACT_ATOMS: atom_id res chain seq x y z
N MET A 1 9.97 19.39 -14.68
CA MET A 1 9.28 18.13 -14.36
C MET A 1 10.34 17.14 -13.90
N THR A 2 10.17 16.51 -12.74
CA THR A 2 11.18 15.63 -12.15
C THR A 2 10.83 14.18 -12.46
N GLN A 3 11.66 13.52 -13.26
CA GLN A 3 11.52 12.10 -13.57
C GLN A 3 12.19 11.30 -12.45
N LEU A 4 11.52 10.24 -11.96
CA LEU A 4 12.11 9.35 -10.97
C LEU A 4 13.27 8.56 -11.57
N THR A 5 14.31 8.38 -10.77
CA THR A 5 15.40 7.44 -11.02
C THR A 5 14.90 6.00 -10.96
N GLU A 6 15.68 5.07 -11.53
CA GLU A 6 15.36 3.64 -11.45
C GLU A 6 15.31 3.12 -10.01
N MET A 7 16.18 3.64 -9.14
CA MET A 7 16.18 3.32 -7.73
C MET A 7 14.88 3.76 -7.04
N GLU A 8 14.41 4.97 -7.33
CA GLU A 8 13.15 5.47 -6.76
C GLU A 8 11.93 4.69 -7.28
N LEU A 9 11.92 4.29 -8.55
CA LEU A 9 10.88 3.42 -9.10
C LEU A 9 10.90 2.03 -8.45
N PHE A 10 12.09 1.46 -8.23
CA PHE A 10 12.24 0.20 -7.52
C PHE A 10 11.70 0.30 -6.08
N GLN A 11 12.08 1.35 -5.36
CA GLN A 11 11.62 1.61 -3.99
C GLN A 11 10.11 1.80 -3.92
N LEU A 12 9.52 2.51 -4.90
CA LEU A 12 8.06 2.66 -4.99
C LEU A 12 7.36 1.30 -5.17
N GLY A 13 7.93 0.41 -5.97
CA GLY A 13 7.46 -0.97 -6.12
C GLY A 13 7.56 -1.79 -4.83
N GLU A 14 8.66 -1.65 -4.08
CA GLU A 14 8.83 -2.29 -2.78
C GLU A 14 7.82 -1.78 -1.73
N GLN A 15 7.56 -0.47 -1.73
CA GLN A 15 6.55 0.13 -0.84
C GLN A 15 5.15 -0.39 -1.17
N LEU A 16 4.78 -0.47 -2.45
CA LEU A 16 3.51 -1.06 -2.87
C LEU A 16 3.36 -2.52 -2.42
N ARG A 17 4.41 -3.33 -2.55
CA ARG A 17 4.42 -4.72 -2.06
C ARG A 17 4.26 -4.79 -0.55
N THR A 18 4.93 -3.91 0.18
CA THR A 18 4.87 -3.84 1.65
C THR A 18 3.47 -3.47 2.12
N GLU A 19 2.84 -2.47 1.51
CA GLU A 19 1.47 -2.07 1.84
C GLU A 19 0.46 -3.20 1.53
N ALA A 20 0.60 -3.89 0.38
CA ALA A 20 -0.23 -5.04 0.04
C ALA A 20 -0.10 -6.18 1.08
N LEU A 21 1.12 -6.47 1.54
CA LEU A 21 1.36 -7.45 2.58
C LEU A 21 0.74 -7.03 3.92
N ALA A 22 0.85 -5.76 4.30
CA ALA A 22 0.28 -5.23 5.53
C ALA A 22 -1.26 -5.31 5.52
N ILE A 23 -1.91 -4.99 4.40
CA ILE A 23 -3.36 -5.15 4.21
C ILE A 23 -3.74 -6.62 4.44
N SER A 24 -3.06 -7.54 3.76
CA SER A 24 -3.35 -8.98 3.84
C SER A 24 -3.22 -9.49 5.28
N LYS A 25 -2.10 -9.19 5.95
CA LYS A 25 -1.86 -9.60 7.34
C LYS A 25 -2.93 -9.10 8.30
N ASN A 26 -3.26 -7.82 8.26
CA ASN A 26 -4.26 -7.25 9.15
C ASN A 26 -5.66 -7.81 8.87
N MET A 27 -6.02 -8.04 7.60
CA MET A 27 -7.28 -8.71 7.28
C MET A 27 -7.33 -10.16 7.79
N THR A 28 -6.21 -10.89 7.73
CA THR A 28 -6.11 -12.23 8.33
C THR A 28 -6.27 -12.16 9.84
N TYR A 29 -5.55 -11.26 10.53
CA TYR A 29 -5.67 -11.11 11.99
C TYR A 29 -7.07 -10.71 12.43
N ALA A 30 -7.75 -9.85 11.65
CA ALA A 30 -9.15 -9.49 11.90
C ALA A 30 -10.11 -10.68 11.77
N ARG A 31 -9.81 -11.65 10.89
CA ARG A 31 -10.63 -12.86 10.70
C ARG A 31 -10.36 -13.94 11.74
N GLU A 32 -9.12 -14.07 12.18
CA GLU A 32 -8.68 -15.13 13.08
C GLU A 32 -8.84 -14.78 14.57
N THR A 33 -8.94 -13.50 14.90
CA THR A 33 -9.15 -13.08 16.28
C THR A 33 -10.60 -13.32 16.74
N THR A 34 -10.75 -13.69 18.01
CA THR A 34 -12.05 -13.83 18.68
C THR A 34 -12.44 -12.59 19.49
N ASP A 35 -11.52 -11.64 19.68
CA ASP A 35 -11.78 -10.39 20.39
C ASP A 35 -12.38 -9.34 19.42
N PRO A 36 -13.61 -8.85 19.66
CA PRO A 36 -14.27 -7.89 18.77
C PRO A 36 -13.53 -6.54 18.66
N LYS A 37 -12.84 -6.09 19.71
CA LYS A 37 -12.05 -4.85 19.67
C LYS A 37 -10.80 -5.02 18.83
N LEU A 38 -10.14 -6.18 18.91
CA LEU A 38 -8.99 -6.48 18.06
C LEU A 38 -9.41 -6.62 16.58
N GLN A 39 -10.55 -7.24 16.32
CA GLN A 39 -11.10 -7.32 14.96
C GLN A 39 -11.31 -5.92 14.35
N GLN A 40 -11.93 -5.00 15.11
CA GLN A 40 -12.12 -3.61 14.68
C GLN A 40 -10.79 -2.88 14.47
N LEU A 41 -9.83 -3.07 15.37
CA LEU A 41 -8.50 -2.48 15.26
C LEU A 41 -7.79 -2.92 13.99
N TYR A 42 -7.68 -4.24 13.76
CA TYR A 42 -7.01 -4.78 12.58
C TYR A 42 -7.70 -4.34 11.28
N THR A 43 -9.04 -4.29 11.25
CA THR A 43 -9.79 -3.77 10.11
C THR A 43 -9.41 -2.31 9.82
N LYS A 44 -9.38 -1.46 10.85
CA LYS A 44 -9.00 -0.05 10.72
C LYS A 44 -7.54 0.12 10.24
N VAL A 45 -6.64 -0.73 10.70
CA VAL A 45 -5.23 -0.73 10.26
C VAL A 45 -5.14 -1.16 8.79
N ALA A 46 -5.87 -2.19 8.38
CA ALA A 46 -5.94 -2.62 6.97
C ALA A 46 -6.47 -1.50 6.06
N ASP A 47 -7.51 -0.77 6.48
CA ASP A 47 -8.05 0.37 5.73
C ASP A 47 -7.03 1.51 5.59
N ARG A 48 -6.23 1.77 6.63
CA ARG A 48 -5.15 2.75 6.55
C ARG A 48 -4.11 2.36 5.50
N HIS A 49 -3.67 1.09 5.51
CA HIS A 49 -2.72 0.58 4.52
C HIS A 49 -3.29 0.59 3.09
N ARG A 50 -4.60 0.35 2.90
CA ARG A 50 -5.28 0.54 1.60
C ARG A 50 -5.15 1.99 1.12
N GLY A 51 -5.39 2.96 1.99
CA GLY A 51 -5.22 4.37 1.66
C GLY A 51 -3.80 4.71 1.22
N HIS A 52 -2.78 4.18 1.91
CA HIS A 52 -1.38 4.36 1.49
C HIS A 52 -1.12 3.72 0.11
N TYR A 53 -1.56 2.48 -0.09
CA TYR A 53 -1.40 1.75 -1.34
C TYR A 53 -2.00 2.51 -2.53
N GLU A 54 -3.22 3.04 -2.39
CA GLU A 54 -3.89 3.80 -3.44
C GLU A 54 -3.14 5.09 -3.81
N ILE A 55 -2.59 5.80 -2.82
CA ILE A 55 -1.77 7.00 -3.05
C ILE A 55 -0.49 6.62 -3.81
N LEU A 56 0.22 5.58 -3.36
CA LEU A 56 1.45 5.12 -4.02
C LEU A 56 1.18 4.64 -5.45
N MET A 57 0.06 3.96 -5.68
CA MET A 57 -0.33 3.47 -7.00
C MET A 57 -0.62 4.63 -7.97
N ARG A 58 -1.35 5.65 -7.51
CA ARG A 58 -1.61 6.86 -8.29
C ARG A 58 -0.31 7.57 -8.64
N ASN A 59 0.60 7.69 -7.68
CA ASN A 59 1.92 8.28 -7.93
C ASN A 59 2.69 7.47 -8.98
N ALA A 60 2.73 6.14 -8.86
CA ALA A 60 3.39 5.26 -9.82
C ALA A 60 2.84 5.43 -11.25
N GLN A 61 1.50 5.51 -11.39
CA GLN A 61 0.84 5.74 -12.68
C GLN A 61 1.21 7.09 -13.29
N ASN A 62 1.20 8.16 -12.48
CA ASN A 62 1.57 9.50 -12.94
C ASN A 62 3.02 9.52 -13.46
N PHE A 63 3.95 8.85 -12.77
CA PHE A 63 5.35 8.77 -13.21
C PHE A 63 5.55 7.89 -14.44
N ALA A 64 4.79 6.79 -14.56
CA ALA A 64 4.82 5.95 -15.75
C ALA A 64 4.36 6.72 -17.00
N GLN A 65 3.31 7.53 -16.88
CA GLN A 65 2.82 8.39 -17.96
C GLN A 65 3.87 9.44 -18.38
N GLN A 66 4.60 10.02 -17.41
CA GLN A 66 5.67 10.99 -17.68
C GLN A 66 6.89 10.40 -18.40
N ARG A 67 7.08 9.07 -18.42
CA ARG A 67 8.15 8.41 -19.18
C ARG A 67 7.78 8.16 -20.66
N GLN A 68 6.51 8.26 -21.02
CA GLN A 68 6.03 8.00 -22.39
C GLN A 68 6.06 9.24 -23.30
N PHE A 69 6.43 10.41 -22.75
CA PHE A 69 6.62 11.68 -23.45
C PHE A 69 8.06 12.16 -23.28
#